data_AF-A0A558ZRL3-F1
#
_entry.id   AF-A0A558ZRL3-F1
#
_cell.length_a   1.000
_cell.length_b   1.000
_cell.length_c   1.000
_cell.angle_alpha   90.00
_cell.angle_beta   90.00
_cell.angle_gamma   90.00
#
_symmetry.space_group_name_H-M   'P 1'
#
loop_
_entity.id
_entity.type
_entity.pdbx_description
1 polymer ?
#
loop_
_entity_poly.entity_id
_entity_poly.type
_entity_poly.pdbx_seq_one_letter_code
_entity_poly.pdbx_strand_id
1 'polypeptide(L)'
;TGVAGFRLDAVKHIDSFFMRNFIRDMKEKYGEDFYVFGEFWNPDKEANLDYLEKTEERFDLVDVRLHQNLFDASRAGSNYDLRGIFTDSLVELKPDKAVTFVANHDTQRGQALVSTVEEWFKPAAYALILLRQNGLPCVFYGDYYG
;
A
#
# COMPACT_ATOMS: atom_id res chain seq x y z
N THR A 1 21.67 -11.05 9.27
CA THR A 1 20.33 -11.35 8.72
C THR A 1 20.32 -11.33 7.19
N GLY A 2 21.17 -10.53 6.51
CA GLY A 2 21.29 -10.56 5.04
C GLY A 2 20.08 -9.96 4.31
N VAL A 3 19.29 -9.13 5.00
CA VAL A 3 18.08 -8.50 4.46
C VAL A 3 18.43 -7.40 3.45
N ALA A 4 17.59 -7.23 2.44
CA ALA A 4 17.75 -6.23 1.37
C ALA A 4 16.75 -5.07 1.46
N GLY A 5 15.97 -5.01 2.54
CA GLY A 5 14.95 -3.96 2.69
C GLY A 5 14.12 -4.10 3.95
N PHE A 6 13.22 -3.14 4.14
CA PHE A 6 12.30 -3.08 5.29
C PHE A 6 10.86 -2.75 4.88
N ARG A 7 9.92 -3.32 5.65
CA ARG A 7 8.56 -2.77 5.82
C ARG A 7 8.52 -2.03 7.14
N LEU A 8 8.18 -0.75 7.12
CA LEU A 8 8.06 0.09 8.31
C LEU A 8 6.63 0.05 8.83
N ASP A 9 6.47 -0.23 10.12
CA ASP A 9 5.18 -0.31 10.80
C ASP A 9 4.75 1.07 11.32
N ALA A 10 3.44 1.34 11.30
CA ALA A 10 2.78 2.43 11.99
C ALA A 10 3.40 3.82 11.72
N VAL A 11 3.86 4.08 10.50
CA VAL A 11 4.72 5.25 10.20
C VAL A 11 4.00 6.58 10.40
N LYS A 12 2.66 6.57 10.42
CA LYS A 12 1.82 7.73 10.77
C LYS A 12 1.96 8.20 12.22
N HIS A 13 2.51 7.36 13.09
CA HIS A 13 2.69 7.62 14.53
C HIS A 13 4.14 7.91 14.91
N ILE A 14 5.05 7.90 13.93
CA ILE A 14 6.47 8.16 14.13
C ILE A 14 6.79 9.51 13.48
N ASP A 15 7.63 10.31 14.13
CA ASP A 15 8.06 11.60 13.61
C ASP A 15 8.66 11.45 12.20
N SER A 16 8.11 12.21 11.25
CA SER A 16 8.52 12.15 9.84
C SER A 16 9.98 12.56 9.62
N PHE A 17 10.51 13.48 10.45
CA PHE A 17 11.91 13.89 10.38
C PHE A 17 12.84 12.75 10.83
N PHE A 18 12.50 12.03 11.90
CA PHE A 18 13.18 10.81 12.29
C PHE A 18 13.15 9.77 11.17
N MET A 19 11.98 9.45 10.62
CA MET A 19 11.82 8.44 9.56
C MET A 19 12.67 8.78 8.34
N ARG A 20 12.63 10.04 7.91
CA ARG A 20 13.44 10.55 6.79
C ARG A 20 14.94 10.32 7.01
N ASN A 21 15.46 10.70 8.18
CA ASN A 21 16.89 10.56 8.48
C ASN A 21 17.29 9.10 8.66
N PHE A 22 16.43 8.29 9.30
CA PHE A 22 16.65 6.87 9.47
C PHE A 22 16.81 6.16 8.11
N ILE A 23 15.95 6.44 7.14
CA ILE A 23 16.04 5.84 5.80
C ILE A 23 17.26 6.36 5.02
N ARG A 24 17.62 7.63 5.16
CA ARG A 24 18.89 8.15 4.61
C ARG A 24 20.08 7.33 5.13
N ASP A 25 20.20 7.20 6.44
CA ASP A 25 21.34 6.53 7.08
C ASP A 25 21.41 5.04 6.70
N MET A 26 20.25 4.40 6.53
CA MET A 26 20.16 3.02 6.05
C MET A 26 20.66 2.88 4.61
N LYS A 27 20.25 3.76 3.68
CA LYS A 27 20.72 3.70 2.29
C LYS A 27 22.20 4.05 2.15
N GLU A 28 22.71 5.01 2.92
CA GLU A 28 24.14 5.32 2.97
C GLU A 28 24.98 4.12 3.42
N LYS A 29 24.46 3.31 4.34
CA LYS A 29 25.18 2.15 4.89
C LYS A 29 25.07 0.89 4.03
N TYR A 30 23.91 0.64 3.44
CA TYR A 30 23.60 -0.64 2.77
C TYR A 30 23.44 -0.53 1.25
N GLY A 31 23.49 0.69 0.70
CA GLY A 31 23.36 0.98 -0.73
C GLY A 31 21.96 1.46 -1.12
N GLU A 32 21.88 2.11 -2.29
CA GLU A 32 20.64 2.67 -2.83
C GLU A 32 19.58 1.61 -3.17
N ASP A 33 20.01 0.37 -3.44
CA ASP A 33 19.14 -0.78 -3.71
C ASP A 33 18.43 -1.30 -2.46
N PHE A 34 18.73 -0.77 -1.27
CA PHE A 34 18.05 -1.13 -0.03
C PHE A 34 16.59 -0.61 -0.04
N TYR A 35 15.66 -1.51 -0.36
CA TYR A 35 14.26 -1.15 -0.61
C TYR A 35 13.47 -0.93 0.68
N VAL A 36 12.65 0.11 0.73
CA VAL A 36 11.86 0.43 1.92
C VAL A 36 10.46 0.89 1.53
N PHE A 37 9.46 0.37 2.22
CA PHE A 37 8.10 0.89 2.18
C PHE A 37 7.48 0.93 3.58
N GLY A 38 6.48 1.78 3.78
CA GLY A 38 5.86 2.02 5.08
C GLY A 38 4.34 1.85 5.08
N GLU A 39 3.82 1.45 6.23
CA GLU A 39 2.39 1.41 6.51
C GLU A 39 1.92 2.76 7.06
N PHE A 40 1.60 3.69 6.15
CA PHE A 40 0.90 4.92 6.47
C PHE A 40 -0.60 4.70 6.30
N TRP A 41 -1.26 4.16 7.33
CA TRP A 41 -2.67 3.78 7.22
C TRP A 41 -3.62 4.98 7.24
N ASN A 42 -3.78 5.60 6.07
CA ASN A 42 -4.67 6.71 5.80
C ASN A 42 -5.11 6.69 4.31
N PRO A 43 -6.41 6.68 3.99
CA PRO A 43 -6.87 6.68 2.61
C PRO A 43 -7.02 8.08 1.99
N ASP A 44 -6.76 9.14 2.75
CA ASP A 44 -6.82 10.51 2.25
C ASP A 44 -5.61 10.82 1.36
N LYS A 45 -5.87 11.31 0.14
CA LYS A 45 -4.80 11.56 -0.84
C LYS A 45 -3.85 12.66 -0.40
N GLU A 46 -4.37 13.75 0.17
CA GLU A 46 -3.56 14.90 0.54
C GLU A 46 -2.64 14.53 1.71
N ALA A 47 -3.14 13.74 2.66
CA ALA A 47 -2.32 13.21 3.75
C ALA A 47 -1.19 12.30 3.27
N ASN A 48 -1.42 11.47 2.24
CA ASN A 48 -0.35 10.64 1.66
C ASN A 48 0.70 11.50 0.93
N LEU A 49 0.25 12.47 0.14
CA LEU A 49 1.15 13.38 -0.59
C LEU A 49 1.99 14.24 0.37
N ASP A 50 1.37 14.80 1.41
CA ASP A 50 2.07 15.56 2.46
C ASP A 50 3.07 14.69 3.23
N TYR A 51 2.72 13.44 3.54
CA TYR A 51 3.65 12.53 4.23
C TYR A 51 4.86 12.15 3.35
N LEU A 52 4.62 11.88 2.06
CA LEU A 52 5.68 11.66 1.08
C LEU A 52 6.59 12.88 0.95
N GLU A 53 6.03 14.09 0.90
CA GLU A 53 6.81 15.34 0.85
C GLU A 53 7.68 15.50 2.11
N LYS A 54 7.11 15.32 3.30
CA LYS A 54 7.84 15.41 4.59
C LYS A 54 8.98 14.41 4.72
N THR A 55 8.84 13.25 4.09
CA THR A 55 9.86 12.20 4.07
C THR A 55 10.81 12.31 2.87
N GLU A 56 10.69 13.37 2.06
CA GLU A 56 11.44 13.58 0.81
C GLU A 56 11.33 12.37 -0.14
N GLU A 57 10.18 11.71 -0.13
CA GLU A 57 9.86 10.53 -0.94
C GLU A 57 10.88 9.39 -0.83
N ARG A 58 11.59 9.29 0.31
CA ARG A 58 12.71 8.36 0.51
C ARG A 58 12.31 6.88 0.55
N PHE A 59 11.04 6.60 0.80
CA PHE A 59 10.45 5.27 0.84
C PHE A 59 9.00 5.30 0.33
N ASP A 60 8.50 4.13 -0.07
CA ASP A 60 7.18 3.99 -0.67
C ASP A 60 6.10 3.78 0.40
N LEU A 61 4.81 3.95 0.06
CA LEU A 61 3.70 3.71 0.98
C LEU A 61 2.76 2.64 0.44
N VAL A 62 2.09 1.92 1.35
CA VAL A 62 0.99 1.03 0.98
C VAL A 62 -0.21 1.82 0.47
N ASP A 63 -0.84 1.36 -0.61
CA ASP A 63 -1.97 2.04 -1.24
C ASP A 63 -3.31 1.70 -0.56
N VAL A 64 -3.57 2.34 0.59
CA VAL A 64 -4.78 2.10 1.38
C VAL A 64 -6.05 2.52 0.66
N ARG A 65 -6.00 3.60 -0.13
CA ARG A 65 -7.16 4.05 -0.91
C ARG A 65 -7.54 3.02 -1.97
N LEU A 66 -6.57 2.45 -2.70
CA LEU A 66 -6.86 1.38 -3.65
C LEU A 66 -7.48 0.17 -2.95
N HIS A 67 -6.92 -0.27 -1.80
CA HIS A 67 -7.52 -1.37 -1.03
C HIS A 67 -8.99 -1.09 -0.67
N GLN A 68 -9.31 0.12 -0.21
CA GLN A 68 -10.70 0.50 0.09
C GLN A 68 -11.61 0.48 -1.14
N ASN A 69 -11.14 0.99 -2.28
CA ASN A 69 -11.90 0.95 -3.54
C ASN A 69 -12.19 -0.51 -3.96
N LEU A 70 -11.21 -1.41 -3.83
CA LEU A 70 -11.37 -2.85 -4.11
C LEU A 70 -12.38 -3.51 -3.15
N PHE A 71 -12.31 -3.18 -1.87
CA PHE A 71 -13.26 -3.66 -0.87
C PHE A 71 -14.68 -3.18 -1.17
N ASP A 72 -14.87 -1.89 -1.43
CA ASP A 72 -16.17 -1.31 -1.75
C ASP A 72 -16.76 -1.87 -3.04
N ALA A 73 -15.94 -2.05 -4.09
CA ALA A 73 -16.35 -2.69 -5.33
C ALA A 73 -16.83 -4.13 -5.11
N SER A 74 -16.11 -4.90 -4.28
CA SER A 74 -16.48 -6.29 -3.96
C SER A 74 -17.81 -6.39 -3.22
N ARG A 75 -18.18 -5.38 -2.42
CA ARG A 75 -19.43 -5.35 -1.66
C ARG A 75 -20.61 -4.79 -2.46
N ALA A 76 -20.38 -3.75 -3.25
CA ALA A 76 -21.41 -3.12 -4.06
C ALA A 76 -21.76 -3.92 -5.32
N GLY A 77 -20.87 -4.82 -5.76
CA GLY A 77 -21.10 -5.69 -6.91
C GLY A 77 -21.37 -4.87 -8.18
N SER A 78 -22.46 -5.18 -8.88
CA SER A 78 -22.84 -4.49 -10.11
C SER A 78 -23.18 -3.00 -9.93
N ASN A 79 -23.36 -2.53 -8.69
CA ASN A 79 -23.68 -1.13 -8.40
C ASN A 79 -22.43 -0.24 -8.29
N TYR A 80 -21.23 -0.82 -8.23
CA TYR A 80 -20.00 -0.05 -8.20
C TYR A 80 -19.61 0.41 -9.62
N ASP A 81 -19.29 1.69 -9.78
CA ASP A 81 -18.76 2.21 -11.03
C ASP A 81 -17.26 1.91 -11.16
N LEU A 82 -16.92 0.85 -11.88
CA LEU A 82 -15.53 0.41 -12.08
C LEU A 82 -14.64 1.44 -12.78
N ARG A 83 -15.20 2.48 -13.43
CA ARG A 83 -14.40 3.59 -13.99
C ARG A 83 -13.62 4.33 -12.91
N GLY A 84 -14.12 4.31 -11.67
CA GLY A 84 -13.50 4.97 -10.51
C GLY A 84 -12.61 4.07 -9.65
N ILE A 85 -12.28 2.84 -10.08
CA ILE A 85 -11.59 1.87 -9.22
C ILE A 85 -10.21 2.37 -8.71
N PHE A 86 -9.54 3.24 -9.48
CA PHE A 86 -8.26 3.85 -9.12
C PHE A 86 -8.37 5.28 -8.60
N THR A 87 -9.57 5.86 -8.55
CA THR A 87 -9.74 7.27 -8.19
C THR A 87 -9.18 7.56 -6.81
N ASP A 88 -8.35 8.59 -6.76
CA ASP A 88 -7.62 9.10 -5.58
C ASP A 88 -6.64 8.08 -4.96
N SER A 89 -6.40 6.93 -5.60
CA SER A 89 -5.42 5.94 -5.14
C SER A 89 -4.00 6.45 -5.22
N LEU A 90 -3.12 5.94 -4.37
CA LEU A 90 -1.72 6.35 -4.41
C LEU A 90 -1.06 5.95 -5.74
N VAL A 91 -1.44 4.80 -6.31
CA VAL A 91 -0.92 4.35 -7.62
C VAL A 91 -1.40 5.21 -8.79
N GLU A 92 -2.53 5.92 -8.65
CA GLU A 92 -2.97 6.92 -9.62
C GLU A 92 -2.12 8.20 -9.53
N LEU A 93 -1.79 8.62 -8.30
CA LEU A 93 -1.16 9.91 -8.03
C LEU A 93 0.38 9.87 -8.07
N LYS A 94 0.99 8.81 -7.55
CA LYS A 94 2.42 8.57 -7.38
C LYS A 94 2.75 7.10 -7.69
N PRO A 95 2.69 6.68 -8.98
CA PRO A 95 2.78 5.29 -9.39
C PRO A 95 4.09 4.59 -8.99
N ASP A 96 5.17 5.34 -8.80
CA ASP A 96 6.50 4.88 -8.37
C ASP A 96 6.68 4.85 -6.85
N LYS A 97 5.67 5.27 -6.06
CA LYS A 97 5.69 5.29 -4.59
C LYS A 97 4.58 4.45 -3.96
N ALA A 98 3.86 3.67 -4.77
CA ALA A 98 2.68 2.93 -4.34
C ALA A 98 2.96 1.42 -4.27
N VAL A 99 2.89 0.85 -3.07
CA VAL A 99 2.81 -0.59 -2.87
C VAL A 99 1.34 -0.99 -2.89
N THR A 100 0.87 -1.55 -4.00
CA THR A 100 -0.52 -1.94 -4.19
C THR A 100 -0.79 -3.32 -3.59
N PHE A 101 -1.92 -3.50 -2.92
CA PHE A 101 -2.28 -4.76 -2.27
C PHE A 101 -3.79 -4.98 -2.28
N VAL A 102 -4.21 -6.25 -2.24
CA VAL A 102 -5.63 -6.63 -2.14
C VAL A 102 -6.05 -6.80 -0.68
N ALA A 103 -5.25 -7.52 0.10
CA ALA A 103 -5.50 -7.79 1.51
C ALA A 103 -4.17 -7.84 2.29
N ASN A 104 -4.25 -7.76 3.61
CA ASN A 104 -3.12 -7.99 4.50
C ASN A 104 -3.60 -8.57 5.84
N HIS A 105 -2.68 -8.71 6.79
CA HIS A 105 -2.97 -9.24 8.11
C HIS A 105 -3.88 -8.35 8.97
N ASP A 106 -4.03 -7.06 8.68
CA ASP A 106 -4.92 -6.16 9.42
C ASP A 106 -6.36 -6.18 8.85
N THR A 107 -6.52 -6.46 7.55
CA THR A 107 -7.80 -6.38 6.83
C THR A 107 -8.52 -7.71 6.69
N GLN A 108 -7.86 -8.82 7.01
CA GLN A 108 -8.49 -10.15 7.06
C GLN A 108 -9.58 -10.23 8.13
N ARG A 109 -10.45 -11.25 8.03
CA ARG A 109 -11.56 -11.46 8.97
C ARG A 109 -11.06 -11.58 10.41
N GLY A 110 -11.73 -10.87 11.32
CA GLY A 110 -11.46 -10.92 12.76
C GLY A 110 -10.32 -10.03 13.25
N GLN A 111 -9.78 -9.15 12.41
CA GLN A 111 -8.66 -8.26 12.75
C GLN A 111 -9.09 -6.80 12.93
N ALA A 112 -8.15 -5.97 13.41
CA ALA A 112 -8.43 -4.61 13.85
C ALA A 112 -8.96 -3.69 12.75
N LEU A 113 -8.53 -3.89 11.50
CA LEU A 113 -8.90 -3.06 10.35
C LEU A 113 -9.72 -3.88 9.34
N VAL A 114 -10.56 -4.80 9.83
CA VAL A 114 -11.30 -5.75 8.98
C VAL A 114 -12.05 -5.06 7.83
N SER A 115 -11.59 -5.36 6.61
CA SER A 115 -12.12 -4.86 5.33
C SER A 115 -11.77 -5.85 4.23
N THR A 116 -12.11 -7.11 4.45
CA THR A 116 -11.75 -8.22 3.57
C THR A 116 -12.49 -8.09 2.23
N VAL A 117 -11.75 -7.95 1.13
CA VAL A 117 -12.29 -8.01 -0.25
C VAL A 117 -12.99 -9.35 -0.45
N GLU A 118 -14.22 -9.34 -0.97
CA GLU A 118 -15.00 -10.57 -1.13
C GLU A 118 -14.37 -11.54 -2.13
N GLU A 119 -14.44 -12.84 -1.83
CA GLU A 119 -13.74 -13.92 -2.58
C GLU A 119 -14.05 -13.89 -4.08
N TRP A 120 -15.28 -13.55 -4.46
CA TRP A 120 -15.69 -13.51 -5.87
C TRP A 120 -14.94 -12.43 -6.66
N PHE A 121 -14.51 -11.35 -6.01
CA PHE A 121 -13.85 -10.21 -6.63
C PHE A 121 -12.31 -10.26 -6.50
N LYS A 122 -11.76 -11.01 -5.53
CA LYS A 122 -10.30 -11.10 -5.31
C LYS A 122 -9.50 -11.41 -6.58
N PRO A 123 -9.88 -12.37 -7.46
CA PRO A 123 -9.13 -12.61 -8.69
C PRO A 123 -9.05 -11.37 -9.61
N ALA A 124 -10.14 -10.60 -9.71
CA ALA A 124 -10.17 -9.36 -10.47
C ALA A 124 -9.30 -8.28 -9.80
N ALA A 125 -9.36 -8.16 -8.47
CA ALA A 125 -8.52 -7.26 -7.69
C ALA A 125 -7.02 -7.56 -7.88
N TYR A 126 -6.63 -8.84 -7.87
CA TYR A 126 -5.27 -9.27 -8.16
C TYR A 126 -4.86 -8.97 -9.60
N ALA A 127 -5.75 -9.17 -10.58
CA ALA A 127 -5.47 -8.79 -11.97
C ALA A 127 -5.21 -7.28 -12.12
N LEU A 128 -5.95 -6.44 -11.38
CA LEU A 128 -5.77 -4.99 -11.40
C LEU A 128 -4.39 -4.56 -10.88
N ILE A 129 -3.85 -5.21 -9.84
CA ILE A 129 -2.54 -4.85 -9.30
C ILE A 129 -1.36 -5.55 -10.00
N LEU A 130 -1.54 -6.78 -10.51
CA LEU A 130 -0.45 -7.58 -11.09
C LEU A 130 -0.20 -7.33 -12.57
N LEU A 131 -1.23 -6.95 -13.34
CA LEU A 131 -1.14 -6.86 -14.81
C LEU A 131 -1.03 -5.43 -15.34
N ARG A 132 -0.96 -4.44 -14.45
CA ARG A 132 -0.78 -3.03 -14.80
C ARG A 132 0.69 -2.63 -14.60
N GLN A 133 1.13 -1.64 -15.37
CA GLN A 133 2.51 -1.14 -15.35
C GLN A 133 2.86 -0.32 -14.09
N ASN A 134 1.87 0.26 -13.40
CA ASN A 134 2.08 1.20 -12.31
C ASN A 134 1.92 0.50 -10.95
N GLY A 135 2.71 0.91 -9.97
CA GLY A 135 2.71 0.37 -8.61
C GLY A 135 3.55 -0.90 -8.45
N LEU A 136 3.92 -1.17 -7.21
CA LEU A 136 4.58 -2.41 -6.81
C LEU A 136 3.56 -3.36 -6.16
N PRO A 137 3.10 -4.42 -6.84
CA PRO A 137 2.10 -5.31 -6.28
C PRO A 137 2.66 -6.19 -5.16
N CYS A 138 1.91 -6.31 -4.07
CA CYS A 138 2.19 -7.17 -2.94
C CYS A 138 1.09 -8.24 -2.79
N VAL A 139 1.47 -9.52 -2.94
CA VAL A 139 0.56 -10.67 -2.80
C VAL A 139 0.44 -11.05 -1.33
N PHE A 140 -0.79 -11.24 -0.86
CA PHE A 140 -1.03 -11.65 0.52
C PHE A 140 -0.94 -13.16 0.69
N TYR A 141 -0.17 -13.59 1.69
CA TYR A 141 -0.02 -15.00 2.03
C TYR A 141 -1.37 -15.70 2.30
N GLY A 142 -2.28 -15.04 3.05
CA GLY A 142 -3.59 -15.61 3.38
C GLY A 142 -4.50 -15.81 2.16
N ASP A 143 -4.35 -14.99 1.12
CA ASP A 143 -5.11 -15.21 -0.13
C ASP A 143 -4.49 -16.32 -0.99
N TYR A 144 -3.18 -16.55 -0.86
CA TYR A 144 -2.49 -17.58 -1.63
C TYR A 144 -2.67 -18.98 -1.03
N TYR A 145 -2.71 -19.09 0.31
CA TYR A 145 -2.73 -20.37 1.02
C TYR A 145 -4.01 -20.66 1.83
N GLY A 146 -4.84 -19.65 2.11
CA GLY A 146 -6.01 -19.78 2.99
C GLY A 146 -5.70 -19.46 4.44
#